data_AF-A0AAV3NIT2-F1
#
_entry.id   AF-A0AAV3NIT2-F1
#
_cell.length_a   1.000
_cell.length_b   1.000
_cell.length_c   1.000
_cell.angle_alpha   90.00
_cell.angle_beta   90.00
_cell.angle_gamma   90.00
#
_symmetry.space_group_name_H-M   'P 1'
#
loop_
_entity.id
_entity.type
_entity.pdbx_description
1 polymer ?
#
loop_
_entity_poly.entity_id
_entity_poly.type
_entity_poly.pdbx_seq_one_letter_code
_entity_poly.pdbx_strand_id
1 'polypeptide(L)'
;MRKKAMSLPSVELKQGMVTSLEIESGVVKGINYKGDERTILAPLTIVCDGSFSGLRGLINLPKVTKHGHCVGLLLKNCQAMDPGYVYALLDQRVGIYPIGMGEYRVLIGFPGKVPSTSNGDMAHFLKTSIAPEIPPELYGAFMAAVEEGQVKVAPMHSMPAVPCSSTPGAILLGDALNVRHPASGNRRRHERGYE
;
A
#
# COMPACT_ATOMS: atom_id res chain seq x y z
N MET A 1 -3.81 -14.90 7.52
CA MET A 1 -2.35 -14.89 7.72
C MET A 1 -1.96 -14.80 9.19
N ARG A 2 -2.22 -13.68 9.91
CA ARG A 2 -1.86 -13.56 11.35
C ARG A 2 -2.36 -14.71 12.23
N LYS A 3 -3.64 -15.09 12.11
CA LYS A 3 -4.22 -16.26 12.82
C LYS A 3 -3.44 -17.57 12.58
N LYS A 4 -2.92 -17.78 11.36
CA LYS A 4 -2.14 -18.98 11.03
C LYS A 4 -0.74 -18.92 11.63
N ALA A 5 -0.09 -17.75 11.61
CA ALA A 5 1.21 -17.56 12.27
C ALA A 5 1.12 -17.82 13.78
N MET A 6 0.07 -17.30 14.44
CA MET A 6 -0.17 -17.53 15.87
C MET A 6 -0.46 -18.99 16.24
N SER A 7 -0.83 -19.84 15.28
CA SER A 7 -1.04 -21.27 15.54
C SER A 7 0.25 -22.07 15.61
N LEU A 8 1.39 -21.46 15.25
CA LEU A 8 2.69 -22.13 15.27
C LEU A 8 3.33 -21.99 16.67
N PRO A 9 3.85 -23.06 17.27
CA PRO A 9 4.43 -23.01 18.61
C PRO A 9 5.73 -22.19 18.69
N SER A 10 6.39 -21.94 17.56
CA SER A 10 7.62 -21.17 17.47
C SER A 10 7.41 -19.67 17.20
N VAL A 11 6.16 -19.18 17.29
CA VAL A 11 5.82 -17.79 17.02
C VAL A 11 5.17 -17.17 18.25
N GLU A 12 5.85 -16.18 18.84
CA GLU A 12 5.28 -15.30 19.84
C GLU A 12 4.81 -14.00 19.17
N LEU A 13 3.57 -13.59 19.45
CA LEU A 13 3.03 -12.32 18.95
C LEU A 13 2.91 -11.32 20.10
N LYS A 14 3.71 -10.25 20.02
CA LYS A 14 3.61 -9.12 20.94
C LYS A 14 2.95 -7.93 20.25
N GLN A 15 2.02 -7.28 20.95
CA GLN A 15 1.40 -6.05 20.47
C GLN A 15 2.26 -4.85 20.89
N GLY A 16 2.60 -3.99 19.93
CA GLY A 16 3.35 -2.77 20.21
C GLY A 16 3.81 -2.06 18.95
N MET A 17 4.51 -0.95 19.13
CA MET A 17 5.09 -0.16 18.04
C MET A 17 6.61 -0.12 18.17
N VAL A 18 7.33 -0.69 17.20
CA VAL A 18 8.79 -0.58 17.14
C VAL A 18 9.18 0.86 16.84
N THR A 19 10.09 1.41 17.64
CA THR A 19 10.53 2.81 17.54
C THR A 19 11.93 2.95 16.97
N SER A 20 12.83 2.01 17.26
CA SER A 20 14.21 2.03 16.77
C SER A 20 14.84 0.64 16.77
N LEU A 21 15.99 0.52 16.11
CA LEU A 21 16.85 -0.66 16.16
C LEU A 21 17.87 -0.51 17.29
N GLU A 22 18.18 -1.60 17.96
CA GLU A 22 19.29 -1.66 18.91
C GLU A 22 20.56 -2.00 18.11
N ILE A 23 21.53 -1.09 18.08
CA ILE A 23 22.74 -1.19 17.25
C ILE A 23 23.97 -1.08 18.15
N GLU A 24 24.79 -2.12 18.14
CA GLU A 24 26.05 -2.17 18.87
C GLU A 24 27.19 -2.42 17.88
N SER A 25 28.21 -1.55 17.86
CA SER A 25 29.37 -1.67 16.97
C SER A 25 29.00 -1.85 15.48
N GLY A 26 27.92 -1.20 15.03
CA GLY A 26 27.41 -1.29 13.66
C GLY A 26 26.59 -2.55 13.33
N VAL A 27 26.36 -3.43 14.32
CA VAL A 27 25.55 -4.65 14.17
C VAL A 27 24.21 -4.46 14.88
N VAL A 28 23.11 -4.75 14.18
CA VAL A 28 21.78 -4.79 14.80
C VAL A 28 21.68 -6.00 15.72
N LYS A 29 21.32 -5.76 16.98
CA LYS A 29 21.19 -6.77 18.04
C LYS A 29 19.77 -6.95 18.54
N GLY A 30 18.84 -6.13 18.05
CA GLY A 30 17.46 -6.16 18.52
C GLY A 30 16.65 -4.94 18.10
N ILE A 31 15.58 -4.71 18.84
CA ILE A 31 14.63 -3.63 18.62
C ILE A 31 14.27 -2.97 19.96
N ASN A 32 13.93 -1.69 19.87
CA ASN A 32 13.22 -0.98 20.94
C ASN A 32 11.77 -0.76 20.49
N TYR A 33 10.82 -1.03 21.38
CA TYR A 33 9.40 -0.89 21.06
C TYR A 33 8.59 -0.33 22.24
N LYS A 34 7.45 0.28 21.91
CA LYS A 34 6.43 0.72 22.86
C LYS A 34 5.41 -0.39 23.02
N GLY A 35 5.50 -1.11 24.13
CA GLY A 35 4.60 -2.18 24.56
C GLY A 35 4.90 -2.53 26.02
N ASP A 36 4.74 -3.80 26.38
CA ASP A 36 4.95 -4.27 27.76
C ASP A 36 6.44 -4.32 28.15
N GLU A 37 7.33 -4.54 27.18
CA GLU A 37 8.79 -4.46 27.36
C GLU A 37 9.34 -3.29 26.52
N ARG A 38 10.55 -2.83 26.86
CA ARG A 38 11.21 -1.73 26.13
C ARG A 38 12.13 -2.21 25.00
N THR A 39 12.79 -3.35 25.19
CA THR A 39 13.85 -3.84 24.30
C THR A 39 13.75 -5.35 24.15
N ILE A 40 13.87 -5.84 22.91
CA ILE A 40 13.95 -7.27 22.60
C ILE A 40 15.22 -7.51 21.80
N LEU A 41 16.04 -8.45 22.25
CA LEU A 41 17.29 -8.82 21.59
C LEU A 41 17.12 -10.06 20.72
N ALA A 42 17.75 -10.05 19.56
CA ALA A 42 17.77 -11.17 18.63
C ALA A 42 19.02 -11.12 17.74
N PRO A 43 19.56 -12.28 17.32
CA PRO A 43 20.69 -12.31 16.39
C PRO A 43 20.34 -11.83 14.97
N LEU A 44 19.05 -11.82 14.62
CA LEU A 44 18.54 -11.33 13.34
C LEU A 44 17.22 -10.59 13.52
N THR A 45 17.15 -9.37 13.02
CA THR A 45 15.95 -8.53 12.99
C THR A 45 15.43 -8.41 11.55
N ILE A 46 14.16 -8.77 11.33
CA ILE A 46 13.50 -8.64 10.03
C ILE A 46 12.57 -7.42 10.05
N VAL A 47 12.88 -6.40 9.25
CA VAL A 47 12.06 -5.19 9.12
C VAL A 47 11.12 -5.34 7.93
N CYS A 48 9.81 -5.42 8.21
CA CYS A 48 8.74 -5.62 7.22
C CYS A 48 7.50 -4.75 7.50
N ASP A 49 7.72 -3.52 7.98
CA ASP A 49 6.71 -2.54 8.41
C ASP A 49 6.06 -1.74 7.25
N GLY A 50 6.35 -2.11 6.00
CA GLY A 50 5.62 -1.66 4.82
C GLY A 50 6.19 -0.41 4.13
N SER A 51 5.39 0.18 3.24
CA SER A 51 5.84 1.21 2.28
C SER A 51 6.28 2.54 2.92
N PHE A 52 5.86 2.78 4.16
CA PHE A 52 6.19 3.96 4.95
C PHE A 52 7.18 3.66 6.08
N SER A 53 7.97 2.58 5.93
CA SER A 53 8.95 2.15 6.94
C SER A 53 9.79 3.32 7.46
N GLY A 54 9.75 3.51 8.77
CA GLY A 54 10.59 4.49 9.47
C GLY A 54 11.99 3.94 9.77
N LEU A 55 12.13 2.62 9.83
CA LEU A 55 13.37 1.94 10.19
C LEU A 55 14.30 1.72 9.00
N ARG A 56 13.76 1.73 7.76
CA ARG A 56 14.56 1.44 6.55
C ARG A 56 15.82 2.29 6.45
N GLY A 57 15.75 3.58 6.80
CA GLY A 57 16.87 4.52 6.70
C GLY A 57 18.04 4.19 7.63
N LEU A 58 17.81 3.38 8.67
CA LEU A 58 18.84 2.91 9.60
C LEU A 58 19.62 1.70 9.04
N ILE A 59 19.04 0.99 8.07
CA ILE A 59 19.60 -0.23 7.47
C ILE A 59 20.18 0.07 6.08
N ASN A 60 19.46 0.86 5.27
CA ASN A 60 19.88 1.22 3.93
C ASN A 60 19.32 2.59 3.52
N LEU A 61 20.03 3.32 2.66
CA LEU A 61 19.58 4.61 2.14
C LEU A 61 18.49 4.40 1.07
N PRO A 62 17.23 4.80 1.33
CA PRO A 62 16.14 4.52 0.41
C PRO A 62 16.15 5.49 -0.77
N LYS A 63 16.14 4.96 -2.00
CA LYS A 63 15.96 5.75 -3.23
C LYS A 63 14.48 5.84 -3.59
N VAL A 64 13.75 6.74 -2.94
CA VAL A 64 12.30 6.90 -3.14
C VAL A 64 12.02 7.88 -4.28
N THR A 65 11.27 7.44 -5.28
CA THR A 65 10.72 8.29 -6.36
C THR A 65 9.23 8.51 -6.13
N LYS A 66 8.81 9.78 -6.02
CA LYS A 66 7.39 10.14 -5.89
C LYS A 66 6.76 10.24 -7.28
N HIS A 67 5.57 9.63 -7.43
CA HIS A 67 4.80 9.60 -8.68
C HIS A 67 3.46 10.33 -8.58
N GLY A 68 3.14 10.91 -7.40
CA GLY A 68 1.89 11.63 -7.14
C GLY A 68 1.00 10.90 -6.14
N HIS A 69 -0.28 10.76 -6.45
CA HIS A 69 -1.28 10.20 -5.54
C HIS A 69 -2.23 9.24 -6.27
N CYS A 70 -2.85 8.35 -5.50
CA CYS A 70 -3.95 7.52 -5.93
C CYS A 70 -5.18 7.87 -5.10
N VAL A 71 -6.30 8.07 -5.78
CA VAL A 71 -7.61 8.32 -5.18
C VAL A 71 -8.44 7.05 -5.29
N GLY A 72 -8.92 6.56 -4.15
CA GLY A 72 -9.70 5.33 -4.07
C GLY A 72 -11.14 5.57 -3.63
N LEU A 73 -12.08 4.94 -4.33
CA LEU A 73 -13.50 4.88 -3.98
C LEU A 73 -13.95 3.44 -3.80
N LEU A 74 -14.89 3.21 -2.87
CA LEU A 74 -15.58 1.95 -2.69
C LEU A 74 -17.01 2.09 -3.22
N LEU A 75 -17.34 1.35 -4.26
CA LEU A 75 -18.70 1.24 -4.76
C LEU A 75 -19.38 0.06 -4.07
N LYS A 76 -20.59 0.27 -3.57
CA LYS A 76 -21.40 -0.73 -2.87
C LYS A 76 -22.69 -0.97 -3.66
N ASN A 77 -23.35 -2.10 -3.40
CA ASN A 77 -24.64 -2.45 -4.01
C ASN A 77 -24.62 -2.41 -5.55
N CYS A 78 -23.48 -2.73 -6.16
CA CYS A 78 -23.32 -2.76 -7.61
C CYS A 78 -23.94 -4.04 -8.18
N GLN A 79 -24.54 -3.93 -9.37
CA GLN A 79 -24.79 -5.13 -10.17
C GLN A 79 -23.45 -5.77 -10.56
N ALA A 80 -23.40 -7.09 -10.55
CA ALA A 80 -22.19 -7.80 -10.92
C ALA A 80 -21.93 -7.60 -12.42
N MET A 81 -20.85 -6.92 -12.74
CA MET A 81 -20.19 -7.06 -14.04
C MET A 81 -19.49 -8.42 -14.12
N ASP A 82 -19.05 -8.82 -15.31
CA ASP A 82 -18.47 -10.14 -15.55
C ASP A 82 -17.39 -10.53 -14.52
N PRO A 83 -17.63 -11.59 -13.73
CA PRO A 83 -16.72 -11.98 -12.66
C PRO A 83 -15.42 -12.51 -13.26
N GLY A 84 -14.34 -11.74 -13.11
CA GLY A 84 -13.00 -12.12 -13.58
C GLY A 84 -12.25 -11.00 -14.28
N TYR A 85 -12.93 -9.90 -14.63
CA TYR A 85 -12.31 -8.79 -15.36
C TYR A 85 -11.92 -7.62 -14.45
N VAL A 86 -10.78 -7.02 -14.79
CA VAL A 86 -10.36 -5.70 -14.30
C VAL A 86 -10.60 -4.72 -15.42
N TYR A 87 -11.33 -3.65 -15.14
CA TYR A 87 -11.57 -2.58 -16.10
C TYR A 87 -10.48 -1.54 -15.93
N ALA A 88 -9.79 -1.22 -17.01
CA ALA A 88 -8.76 -0.20 -17.04
C ALA A 88 -9.14 0.87 -18.06
N LEU A 89 -9.34 2.11 -17.58
CA LEU A 89 -9.58 3.28 -18.41
C LEU A 89 -8.23 3.99 -18.53
N LEU A 90 -7.53 3.70 -19.64
CA LEU A 90 -6.11 3.99 -19.80
C LEU A 90 -5.82 5.50 -19.84
N ASP A 91 -6.65 6.28 -20.52
CA ASP A 91 -6.45 7.72 -20.68
C ASP A 91 -6.52 8.47 -19.35
N GLN A 92 -7.42 8.02 -18.45
CA GLN A 92 -7.64 8.63 -17.13
C GLN A 92 -6.93 7.93 -15.99
N ARG A 93 -6.11 6.90 -16.28
CA ARG A 93 -5.41 6.08 -15.27
C ARG A 93 -6.36 5.55 -14.19
N VAL A 94 -7.53 5.09 -14.61
CA VAL A 94 -8.55 4.52 -13.72
C VAL A 94 -8.50 3.00 -13.79
N GLY A 95 -8.44 2.36 -12.64
CA GLY A 95 -8.61 0.92 -12.49
C GLY A 95 -9.85 0.61 -11.67
N ILE A 96 -10.69 -0.28 -12.18
CA ILE A 96 -11.92 -0.74 -11.50
C ILE A 96 -11.88 -2.25 -11.41
N TYR A 97 -12.06 -2.79 -10.21
CA TYR A 97 -12.07 -4.23 -10.00
C TYR A 97 -13.00 -4.63 -8.85
N PRO A 98 -13.64 -5.82 -8.94
CA PRO A 98 -14.45 -6.34 -7.85
C PRO A 98 -13.56 -6.70 -6.65
N ILE A 99 -14.05 -6.43 -5.44
CA ILE A 99 -13.38 -6.81 -4.18
C ILE A 99 -14.26 -7.71 -3.29
N GLY A 100 -15.53 -7.84 -3.63
CA GLY A 100 -16.54 -8.61 -2.93
C GLY A 100 -17.80 -8.72 -3.78
N MET A 101 -18.80 -9.42 -3.26
CA MET A 101 -20.09 -9.53 -3.94
C MET A 101 -20.79 -8.16 -3.94
N GLY A 102 -21.01 -7.60 -5.13
CA GLY A 102 -21.63 -6.28 -5.29
C GLY A 102 -20.76 -5.10 -4.83
N GLU A 103 -19.45 -5.31 -4.61
CA GLU A 103 -18.51 -4.29 -4.19
C GLU A 103 -17.36 -4.13 -5.18
N TYR A 104 -17.14 -2.90 -5.66
CA TYR A 104 -16.07 -2.57 -6.59
C TYR A 104 -15.14 -1.50 -5.99
N ARG A 105 -13.84 -1.66 -6.25
CA ARG A 105 -12.84 -0.64 -5.96
C ARG A 105 -12.56 0.15 -7.23
N VAL A 106 -12.66 1.46 -7.16
CA VAL A 106 -12.17 2.39 -8.18
C VAL A 106 -10.89 3.02 -7.67
N LEU A 107 -9.83 3.01 -8.47
CA LEU A 107 -8.54 3.67 -8.21
C LEU A 107 -8.23 4.62 -9.35
N ILE A 108 -7.94 5.89 -9.05
CA ILE A 108 -7.63 6.93 -10.02
C ILE A 108 -6.23 7.45 -9.74
N GLY A 109 -5.33 7.41 -10.74
CA GLY A 109 -3.95 7.87 -10.61
C GLY A 109 -3.77 9.34 -10.95
N PHE A 110 -3.20 10.12 -10.04
CA PHE A 110 -2.86 11.54 -10.23
C PHE A 110 -1.34 11.72 -10.23
N PRO A 111 -0.72 12.24 -11.32
CA PRO A 111 0.72 12.45 -11.37
C PRO A 111 1.22 13.63 -10.50
N GLY A 112 0.32 14.36 -9.83
CA GLY A 112 0.65 15.56 -9.07
C GLY A 112 -0.32 15.83 -7.92
N LYS A 113 -0.67 17.12 -7.75
CA LYS A 113 -1.61 17.57 -6.73
C LYS A 113 -3.01 17.02 -7.03
N VAL A 114 -3.67 16.51 -6.01
CA VAL A 114 -5.08 16.09 -6.10
C VAL A 114 -6.01 17.26 -5.79
N PRO A 115 -7.23 17.27 -6.36
CA PRO A 115 -8.29 18.16 -5.90
C PRO A 115 -8.53 18.04 -4.39
N SER A 116 -9.00 19.11 -3.76
CA SER A 116 -9.28 19.08 -2.32
C SER A 116 -10.52 18.24 -2.00
N THR A 117 -10.43 17.41 -0.96
CA THR A 117 -11.56 16.60 -0.48
C THR A 117 -12.47 17.36 0.49
N SER A 118 -12.04 18.53 1.00
CA SER A 118 -12.77 19.26 2.04
C SER A 118 -13.69 20.36 1.52
N ASN A 119 -13.48 20.85 0.30
CA ASN A 119 -14.24 21.97 -0.28
C ASN A 119 -15.14 21.55 -1.46
N GLY A 120 -15.22 20.25 -1.76
CA GLY A 120 -16.03 19.73 -2.86
C GLY A 120 -15.32 19.64 -4.22
N ASP A 121 -14.09 20.15 -4.37
CA ASP A 121 -13.36 20.11 -5.65
C ASP A 121 -13.16 18.67 -6.16
N MET A 122 -12.84 17.74 -5.25
CA MET A 122 -12.72 16.33 -5.57
C MET A 122 -14.04 15.75 -6.07
N ALA A 123 -15.15 16.05 -5.40
CA ALA A 123 -16.46 15.56 -5.81
C ALA A 123 -16.83 16.12 -7.19
N HIS A 124 -16.58 17.41 -7.43
CA HIS A 124 -16.79 18.04 -8.73
C HIS A 124 -15.96 17.39 -9.84
N PHE A 125 -14.66 17.16 -9.60
CA PHE A 125 -13.78 16.47 -10.55
C PHE A 125 -14.27 15.05 -10.88
N LEU A 126 -14.64 14.29 -9.84
CA LEU A 126 -15.13 12.92 -10.03
C LEU A 126 -16.42 12.89 -10.86
N LYS A 127 -17.36 13.82 -10.62
CA LYS A 127 -18.62 13.90 -11.38
C LYS A 127 -18.42 14.36 -12.82
N THR A 128 -17.50 15.30 -13.07
CA THR A 128 -17.35 15.92 -14.40
C THR A 128 -16.33 15.23 -15.29
N SER A 129 -15.22 14.72 -14.75
CA SER A 129 -14.12 14.16 -15.54
C SER A 129 -14.05 12.63 -15.51
N ILE A 130 -14.56 11.99 -14.45
CA ILE A 130 -14.45 10.54 -14.26
C ILE A 130 -15.77 9.83 -14.52
N ALA A 131 -16.90 10.34 -14.00
CA ALA A 131 -18.21 9.71 -14.16
C ALA A 131 -18.59 9.38 -15.63
N PRO A 132 -18.27 10.21 -16.65
CA PRO A 132 -18.55 9.88 -18.04
C PRO A 132 -17.85 8.61 -18.56
N GLU A 133 -16.71 8.24 -17.95
CA GLU A 133 -15.91 7.08 -18.33
C GLU A 133 -16.26 5.82 -17.53
N ILE A 134 -17.12 5.96 -16.51
CA ILE A 134 -17.54 4.83 -15.67
C ILE A 134 -18.54 3.98 -16.46
N PRO A 135 -18.40 2.64 -16.46
CA PRO A 135 -19.38 1.74 -17.07
C PRO A 135 -20.81 2.04 -16.59
N PRO A 136 -21.81 2.02 -17.49
CA PRO A 136 -23.21 2.33 -17.15
C PRO A 136 -23.74 1.55 -15.94
N GLU A 137 -23.32 0.29 -15.80
CA GLU A 137 -23.70 -0.63 -14.72
C GLU A 137 -23.20 -0.17 -13.35
N LEU A 138 -22.08 0.57 -13.31
CA LEU A 138 -21.47 1.10 -12.11
C LEU A 138 -21.78 2.58 -11.86
N TYR A 139 -22.31 3.30 -12.86
CA TYR A 139 -22.49 4.74 -12.82
C TYR A 139 -23.30 5.19 -11.59
N GLY A 140 -24.44 4.54 -11.32
CA GLY A 140 -25.29 4.88 -10.18
C GLY A 140 -24.58 4.70 -8.84
N ALA A 141 -23.85 3.59 -8.68
CA ALA A 141 -23.08 3.31 -7.48
C ALA A 141 -21.87 4.25 -7.33
N PHE A 142 -21.25 4.64 -8.44
CA PHE A 142 -20.18 5.63 -8.48
C PHE A 142 -20.66 6.99 -7.99
N MET A 143 -21.76 7.50 -8.54
CA MET A 143 -22.35 8.79 -8.12
C MET A 143 -22.71 8.76 -6.63
N ALA A 144 -23.35 7.69 -6.16
CA ALA A 144 -23.66 7.52 -4.74
C ALA A 144 -22.41 7.53 -3.85
N ALA A 145 -21.33 6.86 -4.25
CA ALA A 145 -20.07 6.84 -3.52
C ALA A 145 -19.38 8.21 -3.47
N VAL A 146 -19.51 9.02 -4.54
CA VAL A 146 -19.01 10.40 -4.56
C VAL A 146 -19.80 11.29 -3.59
N GLU A 147 -21.12 11.15 -3.52
CA GLU A 147 -21.96 11.90 -2.56
C GLU A 147 -21.71 11.49 -1.10
N GLU A 148 -21.43 10.20 -0.85
CA GLU A 148 -21.04 9.71 0.50
C GLU A 148 -19.73 10.36 0.99
N GLY A 149 -18.90 10.87 0.06
CA GLY A 149 -17.67 11.60 0.37
C GLY A 149 -16.53 10.75 0.96
N GLN A 150 -16.67 9.43 0.99
CA GLN A 150 -15.68 8.49 1.54
C GLN A 150 -14.52 8.21 0.57
N VAL A 151 -13.93 9.29 0.05
CA VAL A 151 -12.79 9.24 -0.86
C VAL A 151 -11.49 9.13 -0.06
N LYS A 152 -10.64 8.15 -0.41
CA LYS A 152 -9.32 7.99 0.23
C LYS A 152 -8.20 8.40 -0.72
N VAL A 153 -7.32 9.27 -0.25
CA VAL A 153 -6.11 9.66 -0.99
C VAL A 153 -4.91 8.97 -0.37
N ALA A 154 -4.10 8.31 -1.20
CA ALA A 154 -2.84 7.70 -0.79
C ALA A 154 -1.70 8.17 -1.70
N PRO A 155 -0.50 8.47 -1.16
CA PRO A 155 0.63 8.82 -1.99
C PRO A 155 1.09 7.61 -2.82
N MET A 156 1.65 7.91 -3.98
CA MET A 156 2.17 6.94 -4.93
C MET A 156 3.67 7.14 -5.08
N HIS A 157 4.45 6.14 -4.73
CA HIS A 157 5.90 6.15 -4.86
C HIS A 157 6.43 4.80 -5.31
N SER A 158 7.65 4.80 -5.84
CA SER A 158 8.43 3.59 -6.07
C SER A 158 9.76 3.68 -5.34
N MET A 159 10.31 2.52 -5.03
CA MET A 159 11.60 2.36 -4.38
C MET A 159 12.20 1.03 -4.86
N PRO A 160 13.25 1.05 -5.70
CA PRO A 160 13.90 -0.17 -6.13
C PRO A 160 14.57 -0.86 -4.94
N ALA A 161 14.63 -2.19 -4.99
CA ALA A 161 15.42 -2.94 -4.02
C ALA A 161 16.90 -2.58 -4.23
N VAL A 162 17.55 -2.09 -3.18
CA VAL A 162 19.00 -1.91 -3.16
C VAL A 162 19.56 -2.99 -2.25
N PRO A 163 20.55 -3.80 -2.69
CA PRO A 163 21.16 -4.82 -1.85
C PRO A 163 21.59 -4.24 -0.50
N CYS A 164 21.17 -4.91 0.56
CA CYS A 164 21.46 -4.52 1.94
C CYS A 164 22.87 -4.98 2.30
N SER A 165 23.90 -4.19 1.98
CA SER A 165 25.30 -4.58 2.17
C SER A 165 25.96 -3.98 3.42
N SER A 166 25.31 -3.06 4.14
CA SER A 166 25.99 -2.21 5.13
C SER A 166 25.69 -2.51 6.60
N THR A 167 24.65 -3.28 6.93
CA THR A 167 24.18 -3.40 8.33
C THR A 167 23.95 -4.86 8.74
N PRO A 168 24.97 -5.54 9.32
CA PRO A 168 24.82 -6.89 9.84
C PRO A 168 23.73 -6.98 10.93
N GLY A 169 23.08 -8.14 11.03
CA GLY A 169 22.05 -8.41 12.05
C GLY A 169 20.63 -7.92 11.69
N ALA A 170 20.44 -7.27 10.52
CA ALA A 170 19.12 -6.91 10.05
C ALA A 170 18.92 -7.13 8.55
N ILE A 171 17.67 -7.41 8.15
CA ILE A 171 17.24 -7.48 6.75
C ILE A 171 15.92 -6.73 6.55
N LEU A 172 15.74 -6.14 5.37
CA LEU A 172 14.49 -5.51 4.94
C LEU A 172 13.71 -6.48 4.05
N LEU A 173 12.40 -6.59 4.24
CA LEU A 173 11.51 -7.40 3.39
C LEU A 173 10.21 -6.66 3.03
N GLY A 174 9.59 -7.08 1.92
CA GLY A 174 8.33 -6.50 1.44
C GLY A 174 8.47 -5.04 1.01
N ASP A 175 7.40 -4.26 1.22
CA ASP A 175 7.36 -2.84 0.83
C ASP A 175 8.37 -1.97 1.63
N ALA A 176 8.95 -2.48 2.72
CA ALA A 176 10.06 -1.82 3.41
C ALA A 176 11.38 -1.87 2.61
N LEU A 177 11.56 -2.91 1.76
CA LEU A 177 12.70 -3.09 0.86
C LEU A 177 12.41 -2.57 -0.55
N ASN A 178 11.23 -2.88 -1.09
CA ASN A 178 10.90 -2.61 -2.49
C ASN A 178 9.44 -2.19 -2.65
N VAL A 179 9.23 -0.96 -3.13
CA VAL A 179 7.89 -0.45 -3.47
C VAL A 179 7.80 -0.30 -4.97
N ARG A 180 6.78 -0.91 -5.58
CA ARG A 180 6.48 -0.75 -7.02
C ARG A 180 5.32 0.21 -7.22
N HIS A 181 5.29 0.82 -8.41
CA HIS A 181 4.17 1.67 -8.81
C HIS A 181 2.85 0.86 -8.72
N PRO A 182 1.81 1.35 -8.03
CA PRO A 182 0.61 0.57 -7.74
C PRO A 182 -0.18 0.16 -8.99
N ALA A 183 -0.07 0.92 -10.08
CA ALA A 183 -0.67 0.53 -11.37
C ALA A 183 -0.11 -0.78 -11.94
N SER A 184 1.08 -1.23 -11.51
CA SER A 184 1.67 -2.47 -12.01
C SER A 184 1.05 -3.75 -11.42
N GLY A 185 0.14 -3.65 -10.44
CA GLY A 185 -0.72 -4.75 -9.93
C GLY A 185 -0.02 -5.98 -9.29
N ASN A 186 1.23 -6.25 -9.65
CA ASN A 186 1.90 -7.53 -9.45
C ASN A 186 2.63 -7.62 -8.11
N ARG A 187 2.08 -7.07 -7.02
CA ARG A 187 2.77 -7.03 -5.71
C ARG A 187 3.13 -8.42 -5.15
N ARG A 188 2.47 -9.50 -5.59
CA ARG A 188 2.67 -10.87 -5.08
C ARG A 188 3.62 -11.76 -5.89
N ARG A 189 4.10 -11.32 -7.06
CA ARG A 189 5.11 -12.07 -7.80
C ARG A 189 6.44 -11.32 -7.73
N HIS A 190 7.40 -11.92 -7.03
CA HIS A 190 8.81 -11.71 -7.30
C HIS A 190 9.11 -12.59 -8.51
N GLU A 191 8.82 -12.10 -9.71
CA GLU A 191 9.19 -12.82 -10.93
C GLU A 191 10.71 -12.78 -11.04
N ARG A 192 11.29 -13.99 -11.05
CA ARG A 192 12.64 -14.24 -11.55
C ARG A 192 12.74 -13.59 -12.92
N GLY A 193 13.84 -12.88 -13.16
CA GLY A 193 14.17 -12.39 -14.49
C GLY A 193 14.07 -13.55 -15.48
N TYR A 194 13.28 -13.34 -16.52
CA TYR A 194 13.42 -14.10 -17.74
C TYR A 194 14.51 -13.37 -18.53
N GLU A 195 15.68 -14.00 -18.61
CA GLU A 195 16.55 -13.88 -19.78
C GLU A 195 15.83 -14.42 -21.03
#